data_AF-A0A0M8MPZ3-F1
#
_entry.id   AF-A0A0M8MPZ3-F1
#
_cell.length_a   1.000
_cell.length_b   1.000
_cell.length_c   1.000
_cell.angle_alpha   90.00
_cell.angle_beta   90.00
_cell.angle_gamma   90.00
#
_symmetry.space_group_name_H-M   'P 1'
#
loop_
_entity.id
_entity.type
_entity.pdbx_description
1 polymer ?
#
loop_
_entity_poly.entity_id
_entity_poly.type
_entity_poly.pdbx_seq_one_letter_code
_entity_poly.pdbx_strand_id
1 'polypeptide(L)'
;MARIEIISAYMKALEDPERLMQVCADIAGDDADARSAVAAAFEVSDFAADAILTLQVKRFTPRSIEQMRRELADANRILLDLDGA
;
A
#
# COMPACT_ATOMS: atom_id res chain seq x y z
N MET A 1 11.05 -9.28 0.97
CA MET A 1 10.37 -8.87 -0.27
C MET A 1 8.90 -8.50 -0.01
N ALA A 2 7.97 -9.44 0.19
CA ALA A 2 6.52 -9.17 0.30
C ALA A 2 6.11 -8.11 1.34
N ARG A 3 6.79 -8.04 2.51
CA ARG A 3 6.49 -7.01 3.53
C ARG A 3 6.86 -5.59 3.08
N ILE A 4 7.97 -5.43 2.36
CA ILE A 4 8.41 -4.12 1.83
C ILE A 4 7.43 -3.66 0.75
N GLU A 5 7.03 -4.58 -0.12
CA GLU A 5 6.03 -4.33 -1.17
C GLU A 5 4.70 -3.84 -0.60
N ILE A 6 4.14 -4.53 0.41
CA ILE A 6 2.89 -4.13 1.07
C ILE A 6 3.03 -2.75 1.75
N ILE A 7 4.08 -2.53 2.54
CA ILE A 7 4.25 -1.25 3.24
C ILE A 7 4.45 -0.12 2.24
N SER A 8 5.15 -0.35 1.13
CA SER A 8 5.30 0.64 0.06
C SER A 8 3.96 0.95 -0.62
N ALA A 9 3.14 -0.08 -0.86
CA ALA A 9 1.79 0.09 -1.40
C ALA A 9 0.88 0.88 -0.46
N TYR A 10 0.95 0.61 0.85
CA TYR A 10 0.24 1.40 1.86
C TYR A 10 0.69 2.85 1.86
N MET A 11 1.98 3.12 1.76
CA MET A 11 2.50 4.48 1.70
C MET A 11 1.96 5.24 0.48
N LYS A 12 1.95 4.62 -0.71
CA LYS A 12 1.33 5.22 -1.91
C LYS A 12 -0.14 5.58 -1.69
N ALA A 13 -0.91 4.67 -1.12
CA ALA A 13 -2.34 4.87 -0.83
C ALA A 13 -2.59 5.95 0.25
N LEU A 14 -1.69 6.08 1.22
CA LEU A 14 -1.81 7.02 2.34
C LEU A 14 -1.32 8.44 1.99
N GLU A 15 -0.48 8.56 0.97
CA GLU A 15 -0.05 9.85 0.41
C GLU A 15 -1.17 10.54 -0.39
N ASP A 16 -2.08 9.75 -0.98
CA ASP A 16 -3.23 10.24 -1.73
C ASP A 16 -4.51 9.45 -1.36
N PRO A 17 -5.03 9.66 -0.14
CA PRO A 17 -6.18 8.91 0.38
C PRO A 17 -7.47 9.26 -0.38
N GLU A 18 -7.58 10.47 -0.92
CA GLU A 18 -8.74 10.92 -1.69
C GLU A 18 -8.85 10.16 -3.01
N ARG A 19 -7.72 9.98 -3.72
CA ARG A 19 -7.68 9.16 -4.93
C ARG A 19 -8.05 7.71 -4.66
N LEU A 20 -7.61 7.12 -3.55
CA LEU A 20 -8.01 5.75 -3.19
C LEU A 20 -9.53 5.66 -3.03
N MET A 21 -10.11 6.57 -2.27
CA MET A 21 -11.56 6.60 -2.06
C MET A 21 -12.34 6.82 -3.35
N GLN A 22 -11.83 7.68 -4.24
CA GLN A 22 -12.44 7.94 -5.54
C GLN A 22 -12.41 6.69 -6.44
N VAL A 23 -11.25 6.04 -6.57
CA VAL A 23 -11.11 4.78 -7.33
C VAL A 23 -12.09 3.73 -6.79
N CYS A 24 -12.17 3.59 -5.46
CA CYS A 24 -13.10 2.66 -4.81
C CYS A 24 -14.57 3.00 -5.10
N ALA A 25 -14.94 4.29 -5.12
CA ALA A 25 -16.32 4.73 -5.33
C ALA A 25 -16.80 4.58 -6.78
N ASP A 26 -15.88 4.63 -7.75
CA ASP A 26 -16.22 4.55 -9.19
C ASP A 26 -16.40 3.10 -9.69
N ILE A 27 -16.11 2.09 -8.86
CA ILE A 27 -16.26 0.68 -9.22
C ILE A 27 -17.72 0.24 -9.06
N ALA A 28 -18.34 -0.14 -10.18
CA ALA A 28 -19.67 -0.76 -10.19
C ALA A 28 -19.62 -2.31 -10.08
N GLY A 29 -18.41 -2.88 -10.10
CA GLY A 29 -18.11 -4.31 -10.18
C GLY A 29 -17.84 -4.98 -8.84
N ASP A 30 -17.21 -6.16 -8.89
CA ASP A 30 -16.90 -6.98 -7.71
C ASP A 30 -15.48 -6.75 -7.13
N ASP A 31 -15.09 -7.58 -6.18
CA ASP A 31 -13.78 -7.50 -5.52
C ASP A 31 -12.60 -7.63 -6.51
N ALA A 32 -12.76 -8.38 -7.60
CA ALA A 32 -11.72 -8.51 -8.62
C ALA A 32 -11.59 -7.23 -9.47
N ASP A 33 -12.72 -6.60 -9.79
CA ASP A 33 -12.73 -5.28 -10.45
C ASP A 33 -12.08 -4.22 -9.56
N ALA A 34 -12.37 -4.26 -8.25
CA ALA A 34 -11.75 -3.35 -7.29
C ALA A 34 -10.23 -3.54 -7.20
N ARG A 35 -9.77 -4.79 -7.13
CA ARG A 35 -8.34 -5.11 -7.12
C ARG A 35 -7.64 -4.57 -8.37
N SER A 36 -8.20 -4.86 -9.55
CA SER A 36 -7.64 -4.43 -10.83
C SER A 36 -7.57 -2.90 -10.94
N ALA A 37 -8.64 -2.21 -10.53
CA ALA A 37 -8.69 -0.74 -10.52
C ALA A 37 -7.65 -0.13 -9.58
N VAL A 38 -7.51 -0.65 -8.35
CA VAL A 38 -6.51 -0.17 -7.39
C VAL A 38 -5.08 -0.50 -7.85
N ALA A 39 -4.84 -1.70 -8.37
CA ALA A 39 -3.54 -2.10 -8.92
C ALA A 39 -3.10 -1.14 -10.03
N ALA A 40 -4.00 -0.83 -10.97
CA ALA A 40 -3.74 0.11 -12.05
C ALA A 40 -3.56 1.55 -11.53
N ALA A 41 -4.43 2.01 -10.63
CA ALA A 41 -4.41 3.39 -10.15
C ALA A 41 -3.17 3.74 -9.33
N PHE A 42 -2.62 2.77 -8.58
CA PHE A 42 -1.45 2.95 -7.72
C PHE A 42 -0.16 2.34 -8.27
N GLU A 43 -0.22 1.73 -9.47
CA GLU A 43 0.89 1.04 -10.13
C GLU A 43 1.55 0.03 -9.17
N VAL A 44 0.74 -0.91 -8.68
CA VAL A 44 1.15 -1.96 -7.75
C VAL A 44 0.71 -3.34 -8.26
N SER A 45 1.25 -4.41 -7.66
CA SER A 45 0.80 -5.77 -7.94
C SER A 45 -0.62 -6.02 -7.43
N ASP A 46 -1.29 -7.03 -7.98
CA ASP A 46 -2.60 -7.49 -7.50
C ASP A 46 -2.58 -7.84 -5.99
N PHE A 47 -1.49 -8.47 -5.55
CA PHE A 47 -1.29 -8.81 -4.13
C PHE A 47 -1.21 -7.56 -3.25
N ALA A 48 -0.48 -6.53 -3.70
CA ALA A 48 -0.40 -5.26 -3.00
C ALA A 48 -1.72 -4.47 -3.05
N ALA A 49 -2.47 -4.58 -4.15
CA ALA A 49 -3.79 -3.97 -4.27
C ALA A 49 -4.80 -4.57 -3.29
N ASP A 50 -4.83 -5.89 -3.13
CA ASP A 50 -5.64 -6.56 -2.10
C ASP A 50 -5.26 -6.09 -0.68
N ALA A 51 -3.97 -5.87 -0.43
CA ALA A 51 -3.53 -5.30 0.83
C ALA A 51 -4.08 -3.87 1.03
N ILE A 52 -4.00 -3.01 0.00
CA ILE A 52 -4.55 -1.64 0.07
C ILE A 52 -6.06 -1.67 0.35
N LEU A 53 -6.82 -2.55 -0.33
CA LEU A 53 -8.27 -2.67 -0.14
C LEU A 53 -8.66 -3.12 1.27
N THR A 54 -7.77 -3.83 1.97
CA THR A 54 -7.98 -4.25 3.37
C THR A 54 -7.40 -3.27 4.39
N LEU A 55 -6.94 -2.10 3.96
CA LEU A 55 -6.32 -1.10 4.82
C LEU A 55 -7.35 -0.51 5.81
N GLN A 56 -7.03 -0.61 7.10
CA GLN A 56 -7.92 -0.16 8.15
C GLN A 56 -7.88 1.37 8.30
N VAL A 57 -9.04 2.02 8.46
CA VAL A 57 -9.18 3.49 8.61
C VAL A 57 -8.25 4.08 9.69
N LYS A 58 -7.95 3.36 10.77
CA LYS A 58 -7.01 3.82 11.81
C LYS A 58 -5.57 4.02 11.31
N ARG A 59 -5.19 3.41 10.17
CA ARG A 59 -3.86 3.53 9.55
C ARG A 59 -3.63 4.89 8.87
N PHE A 60 -4.68 5.66 8.60
CA PHE A 60 -4.60 7.04 8.11
C PHE A 60 -4.21 8.06 9.19
N THR A 61 -4.09 7.63 10.46
CA THR A 61 -3.63 8.53 11.54
C THR A 61 -2.15 8.90 11.35
N PRO A 62 -1.76 10.16 11.67
CA PRO A 62 -0.36 10.58 11.50
C PRO A 62 0.66 9.67 12.21
N ARG A 63 0.32 9.19 13.40
CA ARG A 63 1.16 8.24 14.17
C ARG A 63 1.35 6.92 13.42
N SER A 64 0.29 6.38 12.81
CA SER A 64 0.37 5.12 12.08
C SER A 64 1.19 5.27 10.80
N ILE A 65 1.03 6.39 10.08
CA ILE A 65 1.81 6.71 8.87
C ILE A 65 3.30 6.81 9.23
N GLU A 66 3.64 7.54 10.29
CA GLU A 66 5.03 7.67 10.75
C GLU A 66 5.63 6.32 11.16
N GLN A 67 4.85 5.46 11.82
CA GLN A 67 5.29 4.11 12.15
C GLN A 67 5.58 3.28 10.88
N MET A 68 4.71 3.32 9.88
CA MET A 68 4.91 2.58 8.63
C MET A 68 6.11 3.10 7.84
N ARG A 69 6.36 4.41 7.83
CA ARG A 69 7.58 5.00 7.24
C ARG A 69 8.85 4.45 7.89
N ARG A 70 8.87 4.35 9.22
CA ARG A 70 10.01 3.75 9.95
C ARG A 70 10.18 2.28 9.63
N GLU A 71 9.10 1.51 9.65
CA GLU A 71 9.14 0.09 9.31
C GLU A 71 9.66 -0.17 7.88
N LEU A 72 9.33 0.71 6.94
CA LEU A 72 9.85 0.65 5.57
C LEU A 72 11.34 0.98 5.50
N ALA A 73 11.77 2.03 6.18
CA ALA A 73 13.17 2.43 6.25
C ALA A 73 14.05 1.31 6.86
N ASP A 74 13.58 0.71 7.96
CA ASP A 74 14.28 -0.39 8.62
C ASP A 74 14.36 -1.63 7.72
N ALA A 75 13.27 -1.98 7.04
CA ALA A 75 13.24 -3.12 6.14
C ALA A 75 14.15 -2.94 4.91
N ASN A 76 14.20 -1.72 4.34
CA ASN A 76 15.10 -1.40 3.24
C ASN A 76 16.58 -1.47 3.67
N ARG A 77 16.89 -1.05 4.89
CA ARG A 77 18.25 -1.15 5.43
C ARG A 77 18.71 -2.60 5.54
N ILE A 78 17.85 -3.47 6.10
CA ILE A 78 18.15 -4.91 6.23
C ILE A 78 18.37 -5.55 4.85
N LEU A 79 17.58 -5.16 3.86
CA LEU A 79 17.71 -5.70 2.50
C LEU A 79 19.06 -5.31 1.86
N LEU A 80 19.47 -4.04 2.00
CA LEU A 80 20.78 -3.59 1.53
C LEU A 80 21.95 -4.30 2.22
N ASP A 81 21.83 -4.54 3.53
CA ASP A 81 22.85 -5.26 4.30
C ASP A 81 22.97 -6.75 3.86
N LEU A 82 21.87 -7.36 3.39
CA LEU A 82 21.85 -8.73 2.88
C LEU A 82 22.32 -8.85 1.42
N ASP A 83 22.03 -7.87 0.57
CA ASP A 83 22.51 -7.84 -0.83
C ASP A 83 24.00 -7.46 -0.94
N GLY A 84 24.56 -6.83 0.09
CA GLY A 84 25.97 -6.46 0.18
C GLY A 84 26.88 -7.51 0.84
N ALA A 85 26.33 -8.64 1.29
CA ALA A 85 27.05 -9.73 1.97
C ALA A 85 27.26 -10.94 1.04
#